data_AF-A0AAE1YMJ7-F1
#
_entry.id   AF-A0AAE1YMJ7-F1
#
_cell.length_a   1.000
_cell.length_b   1.000
_cell.length_c   1.000
_cell.angle_alpha   90.00
_cell.angle_beta   90.00
_cell.angle_gamma   90.00
#
_symmetry.space_group_name_H-M   'P 1'
#
loop_
_entity.id
_entity.type
_entity.pdbx_description
1 polymer ?
#
loop_
_entity_poly.entity_id
_entity_poly.type
_entity_poly.pdbx_seq_one_letter_code
_entity_poly.pdbx_strand_id
1 'polypeptide(L)'
;MDANHKPTYKDYYKVLEVDYDATDEKIRLNYRKLALKWHPDKHKGDSAVTAKFQEINEAYTVLSDPDKRLEYDLNGNYEIDKYTLREYLSRFKGMILTCNGLGISHTSIWSQPLMEMNNLKEK
;
A
#
# COMPACT_ATOMS: atom_id res chain seq x y z
N MET A 1 21.08 -6.81 22.33
CA MET A 1 20.62 -8.12 21.86
C MET A 1 19.86 -7.92 20.55
N ASP A 2 20.61 -7.40 19.56
CA ASP A 2 20.73 -7.87 18.18
C ASP A 2 19.48 -8.44 17.49
N ALA A 3 18.93 -7.65 16.56
CA ALA A 3 18.35 -8.17 15.32
C ALA A 3 18.15 -7.00 14.33
N ASN A 4 19.14 -6.82 13.46
CA ASN A 4 18.98 -6.08 12.20
C ASN A 4 18.02 -6.90 11.31
N HIS A 5 16.74 -6.91 11.67
CA HIS A 5 15.72 -7.64 10.94
C HIS A 5 15.25 -6.75 9.79
N LYS A 6 15.92 -6.85 8.63
CA LYS A 6 15.32 -6.37 7.39
C LYS A 6 13.99 -7.11 7.22
N PRO A 7 12.84 -6.43 7.17
CA PRO A 7 11.61 -7.09 6.79
C PRO A 7 11.85 -7.68 5.39
N THR A 8 11.66 -9.00 5.27
CA THR A 8 11.76 -9.73 3.99
C THR A 8 10.68 -9.30 3.01
N TYR A 9 9.66 -8.58 3.49
CA TYR A 9 8.55 -8.06 2.72
C TYR A 9 8.69 -6.55 2.51
N LYS A 10 8.56 -6.10 1.26
CA LYS A 10 8.65 -4.69 0.89
C LYS A 10 7.32 -4.00 1.19
N ASP A 11 7.36 -2.94 1.98
CA ASP A 11 6.20 -2.08 2.21
C ASP A 11 6.04 -1.08 1.05
N TYR A 12 5.12 -1.38 0.13
CA TYR A 12 4.92 -0.57 -1.07
C TYR A 12 4.39 0.84 -0.76
N TYR A 13 3.63 1.02 0.32
CA TYR A 13 3.15 2.34 0.73
C TYR A 13 4.31 3.21 1.21
N LYS A 14 5.21 2.64 2.00
CA LYS A 14 6.44 3.33 2.43
C LYS A 14 7.39 3.60 1.27
N VAL A 15 7.51 2.68 0.31
CA VAL A 15 8.32 2.88 -0.91
C VAL A 15 7.81 4.05 -1.74
N LEU A 16 6.48 4.21 -1.85
CA LEU A 16 5.87 5.35 -2.55
C LEU A 16 5.71 6.60 -1.68
N GLU A 17 6.19 6.58 -0.43
CA GLU A 17 6.06 7.70 0.52
C GLU A 17 4.61 8.20 0.65
N VAL A 18 3.67 7.25 0.79
CA VAL A 18 2.24 7.50 0.95
C VAL A 18 1.69 6.80 2.19
N ASP A 19 0.59 7.35 2.70
CA ASP A 19 -0.20 6.72 3.75
C ASP A 19 -1.01 5.53 3.20
N TYR A 20 -1.39 4.59 4.07
CA TYR A 20 -2.17 3.40 3.69
C TYR A 20 -3.58 3.74 3.18
N ASP A 21 -4.13 4.88 3.59
CA ASP A 21 -5.40 5.42 3.13
C ASP A 21 -5.25 6.37 1.92
N ALA A 22 -4.06 6.44 1.32
CA ALA A 22 -3.81 7.30 0.18
C ALA A 22 -4.76 7.00 -0.99
N THR A 23 -5.25 8.08 -1.61
CA THR A 23 -6.05 8.04 -2.82
C THR A 23 -5.20 7.69 -4.05
N ASP A 24 -5.83 7.20 -5.11
CA ASP A 24 -5.15 6.84 -6.36
C ASP A 24 -4.42 8.04 -6.97
N GLU A 25 -4.96 9.24 -6.81
CA GLU A 25 -4.33 10.50 -7.21
C GLU A 25 -3.02 10.73 -6.44
N LYS A 26 -3.01 10.49 -5.14
CA LYS A 26 -1.85 10.67 -4.27
C LYS A 26 -0.75 9.66 -4.61
N ILE A 27 -1.13 8.40 -4.84
CA ILE A 27 -0.23 7.33 -5.29
C ILE A 27 0.43 7.72 -6.63
N ARG A 28 -0.38 8.15 -7.60
CA ARG A 28 0.10 8.58 -8.92
C ARG A 28 1.01 9.81 -8.84
N LEU A 29 0.66 10.78 -7.99
CA LEU A 29 1.43 12.00 -7.80
C LEU A 29 2.81 11.69 -7.21
N ASN A 30 2.87 10.87 -6.15
CA ASN A 30 4.14 10.53 -5.51
C ASN A 30 5.00 9.61 -6.37
N TYR A 31 4.40 8.66 -7.10
CA TYR A 31 5.13 7.88 -8.11
C TYR A 31 5.85 8.78 -9.11
N ARG A 32 5.14 9.77 -9.69
CA ARG A 32 5.75 10.71 -10.65
C ARG A 32 6.92 11.49 -10.04
N LYS A 33 6.78 11.95 -8.79
CA LYS A 33 7.85 12.67 -8.08
C LYS A 33 9.07 11.78 -7.86
N LEU A 34 8.87 10.55 -7.41
CA LEU A 34 9.93 9.59 -7.14
C LEU A 34 10.59 9.10 -8.42
N ALA A 35 9.81 8.84 -9.47
CA ALA A 35 10.32 8.44 -10.78
C ALA A 35 11.24 9.51 -11.39
N LEU A 36 10.91 10.80 -11.23
CA LEU A 36 11.77 11.90 -11.68
C LEU A 36 13.05 12.05 -10.85
N LYS A 37 12.98 11.73 -9.55
CA LYS A 37 14.11 11.78 -8.62
C LYS A 37 15.10 10.64 -8.85
N TRP A 38 14.59 9.45 -9.12
CA TRP A 38 15.37 8.22 -9.26
C TRP A 38 15.52 7.75 -10.72
N HIS A 39 15.25 8.62 -11.70
CA HIS A 39 15.30 8.25 -13.11
C HIS A 39 16.73 7.84 -13.52
N PRO A 40 16.94 6.67 -14.16
CA PRO A 40 18.27 6.16 -14.49
C PRO A 40 19.05 7.06 -15.46
N ASP A 41 18.35 7.82 -16.32
CA ASP A 41 19.01 8.77 -17.24
C ASP A 41 19.74 9.91 -16.51
N LYS A 42 19.26 10.33 -15.33
CA LYS A 42 19.92 11.36 -14.51
C LYS A 42 21.08 10.80 -13.68
N HIS A 43 21.13 9.48 -13.50
CA HIS A 43 22.05 8.79 -12.60
C HIS A 43 22.71 7.59 -13.30
N LYS A 44 23.35 7.87 -14.44
CA LYS A 44 24.02 6.84 -15.25
C LYS A 44 25.13 6.18 -14.44
N GLY A 45 25.05 4.86 -14.29
CA GLY A 45 26.09 4.03 -13.65
C GLY A 45 25.89 3.72 -12.16
N ASP A 46 24.81 4.22 -11.53
CA ASP A 46 24.50 3.87 -10.14
C ASP A 46 23.50 2.70 -10.06
N SER A 47 24.00 1.54 -9.66
CA SER A 47 23.18 0.33 -9.47
C SER A 47 22.17 0.49 -8.32
N ALA A 48 22.44 1.34 -7.33
CA ALA A 48 21.52 1.59 -6.23
C ALA A 48 20.31 2.43 -6.69
N VAL A 49 20.52 3.40 -7.58
CA VAL A 49 19.44 4.20 -8.19
C VAL A 49 18.54 3.31 -9.04
N THR A 50 19.13 2.40 -9.81
CA THR A 50 18.38 1.45 -10.64
C THR A 50 17.54 0.50 -9.78
N ALA A 51 18.10 -0.03 -8.69
CA ALA A 51 17.36 -0.86 -7.73
C ALA A 51 16.22 -0.08 -7.06
N LYS A 52 16.45 1.17 -6.65
CA LYS A 52 15.41 2.03 -6.06
C LYS A 52 14.29 2.35 -7.04
N PHE A 53 14.63 2.66 -8.29
CA PHE A 53 13.64 2.91 -9.34
C PHE A 53 12.79 1.65 -9.60
N GLN A 54 13.41 0.48 -9.59
CA GLN A 54 12.70 -0.79 -9.73
C GLN A 54 11.74 -1.06 -8.57
N GLU A 55 12.15 -0.79 -7.32
CA GLU A 55 11.28 -0.86 -6.14
C GLU A 55 10.07 0.08 -6.26
N ILE A 56 10.29 1.32 -6.69
CA ILE A 56 9.23 2.32 -6.90
C ILE A 56 8.23 1.84 -7.97
N ASN A 57 8.74 1.27 -9.07
CA ASN A 57 7.89 0.78 -10.16
C ASN A 57 7.08 -0.46 -9.77
N GLU A 58 7.69 -1.37 -9.02
CA GLU A 58 7.02 -2.55 -8.44
C GLU A 58 5.87 -2.10 -7.52
N ALA A 59 6.15 -1.18 -6.58
CA ALA A 59 5.15 -0.64 -5.66
C ALA A 59 3.99 0.04 -6.39
N TYR A 60 4.27 0.85 -7.41
CA TYR A 60 3.21 1.50 -8.20
C TYR A 60 2.37 0.49 -8.98
N THR A 61 2.97 -0.56 -9.54
CA THR A 61 2.23 -1.58 -10.31
C THR A 61 1.20 -2.32 -9.46
N VAL A 62 1.49 -2.49 -8.15
CA VAL A 62 0.58 -3.13 -7.20
C VAL A 62 -0.44 -2.13 -6.65
N LEU A 63 0.00 -0.93 -6.23
CA LEU A 63 -0.87 0.03 -5.56
C LEU A 63 -1.76 0.87 -6.49
N SER A 64 -1.44 0.94 -7.78
CA SER A 64 -2.24 1.72 -8.76
C SER A 64 -3.47 0.97 -9.29
N ASP A 65 -3.50 -0.35 -9.14
CA ASP A 65 -4.58 -1.21 -9.57
C ASP A 65 -5.41 -1.61 -8.33
N PRO A 66 -6.72 -1.33 -8.30
CA PRO A 66 -7.54 -1.55 -7.12
C PRO A 66 -7.61 -3.03 -6.70
N ASP A 67 -7.63 -3.97 -7.66
CA ASP A 67 -7.72 -5.40 -7.37
C ASP A 67 -6.40 -5.93 -6.82
N LYS A 68 -5.27 -5.51 -7.40
CA LYS A 68 -3.93 -5.88 -6.89
C LYS A 68 -3.64 -5.22 -5.55
N ARG A 69 -4.10 -3.99 -5.34
CA ARG A 69 -3.98 -3.29 -4.06
C ARG A 69 -4.77 -4.01 -2.99
N LEU A 70 -6.00 -4.42 -3.30
CA LEU A 70 -6.84 -5.24 -2.43
C LEU A 70 -6.14 -6.56 -2.07
N GLU A 71 -5.66 -7.28 -3.08
CA GLU A 71 -4.94 -8.54 -2.87
C GLU A 71 -3.67 -8.35 -2.03
N TYR A 72 -2.88 -7.32 -2.32
CA TYR A 72 -1.69 -6.98 -1.53
C TYR A 72 -2.03 -6.66 -0.08
N ASP A 73 -3.10 -5.89 0.13
CA ASP A 73 -3.53 -5.50 1.45
C ASP A 73 -4.15 -6.65 2.24
N LEU A 74 -4.76 -7.65 1.59
CA LEU A 74 -5.32 -8.88 2.18
C LEU A 74 -4.27 -9.97 2.43
N ASN A 75 -3.36 -10.17 1.48
CA ASN A 75 -2.34 -11.22 1.50
C ASN A 75 -1.04 -10.75 2.14
N GLY A 76 -0.88 -9.45 2.41
CA GLY A 76 0.29 -8.91 3.07
C GLY A 76 0.45 -9.58 4.43
N ASN A 77 1.34 -10.56 4.53
CA ASN A 77 1.61 -11.33 5.75
C ASN A 77 1.72 -10.39 6.95
N TYR A 78 0.66 -10.34 7.74
CA TYR A 78 0.59 -9.47 8.89
C TYR A 78 1.42 -10.11 9.99
N GLU A 79 2.68 -9.71 10.08
CA GLU A 79 3.44 -9.86 11.32
C GLU A 79 2.84 -8.84 12.32
N ILE A 80 1.68 -9.19 12.87
CA ILE A 80 0.94 -8.40 13.87
C ILE A 80 1.85 -8.06 15.06
N ASP A 81 2.84 -8.92 15.32
CA ASP A 81 3.89 -8.79 16.31
C ASP A 81 4.93 -7.69 16.01
N LYS A 82 5.02 -7.19 14.78
CA LYS A 82 6.00 -6.15 14.39
C LYS A 82 5.44 -4.73 14.31
N TYR A 83 4.12 -4.56 14.33
CA TYR A 83 3.49 -3.26 14.21
C TYR A 83 3.05 -2.73 15.57
N THR A 84 3.34 -1.45 15.83
CA THR A 84 2.71 -0.78 16.97
C THR A 84 1.19 -0.70 16.74
N LEU A 85 0.40 -0.65 17.81
CA LEU A 85 -1.06 -0.44 17.71
C LEU A 85 -1.41 0.75 16.82
N ARG A 86 -0.58 1.80 16.81
CA ARG A 86 -0.74 2.97 15.94
C ARG A 86 -0.60 2.62 14.46
N GLU A 87 0.43 1.86 14.07
CA GLU A 87 0.67 1.48 12.67
C GLU A 87 -0.44 0.54 12.18
N TYR A 88 -0.83 -0.42 13.01
CA TYR A 88 -1.95 -1.32 12.75
C TYR A 88 -3.25 -0.54 12.53
N LEU A 89 -3.60 0.35 13.47
CA LEU A 89 -4.78 1.18 13.35
C LEU A 89 -4.72 2.11 12.14
N SER A 90 -3.55 2.65 11.79
CA SER A 90 -3.40 3.49 10.59
C SER A 90 -3.63 2.71 9.31
N ARG A 91 -3.20 1.45 9.25
CA ARG A 91 -3.36 0.57 8.09
C ARG A 91 -4.79 0.05 7.94
N PHE A 92 -5.45 -0.28 9.05
CA PHE A 92 -6.82 -0.83 9.07
C PHE A 92 -7.91 0.17 9.40
N LYS A 93 -7.59 1.47 9.51
CA LYS A 93 -8.54 2.53 9.88
C LYS A 93 -9.81 2.47 9.05
N GLY A 94 -9.67 2.29 7.73
CA GLY A 94 -10.80 2.17 6.81
C GLY A 94 -11.71 1.00 7.18
N MET A 95 -11.15 -0.19 7.37
CA MET A 95 -11.89 -1.40 7.70
C MET A 95 -12.57 -1.33 9.09
N ILE A 96 -11.83 -0.89 10.11
CA ILE A 96 -12.35 -0.77 11.49
C ILE A 96 -13.49 0.24 11.57
N LEU A 97 -13.38 1.35 10.82
CA LEU A 97 -14.37 2.43 10.87
C LEU A 97 -15.63 2.12 10.06
N THR A 98 -15.53 1.33 8.98
CA THR A 98 -16.69 0.88 8.19
C THR A 98 -17.55 -0.15 8.92
N CYS A 99 -16.96 -0.98 9.79
CA CYS A 99 -17.70 -2.03 10.49
C CYS A 99 -18.57 -1.53 11.66
N ASN A 100 -18.34 -0.31 12.17
CA ASN A 100 -19.01 0.21 13.36
C ASN A 100 -20.17 1.21 13.07
N GLY A 101 -20.60 1.36 11.83
CA GLY A 101 -21.79 2.18 11.51
C GLY A 101 -21.65 3.69 11.79
N LEU A 102 -20.42 4.23 11.91
CA LEU A 102 -20.17 5.65 12.18
C LEU A 102 -20.27 6.57 10.94
N GLY A 103 -20.87 6.09 9.85
CA GLY A 103 -21.40 6.97 8.79
C GLY A 103 -20.39 7.89 8.09
N ILE A 104 -19.14 7.47 7.89
CA ILE A 104 -18.23 8.25 7.05
C ILE A 104 -18.47 7.89 5.59
N SER A 105 -19.20 8.76 4.88
CA SER A 105 -19.33 8.70 3.43
C SER A 105 -18.02 9.13 2.78
N HIS A 106 -17.11 8.18 2.62
CA HIS A 106 -16.16 8.25 1.52
C HIS A 106 -15.91 6.83 1.04
N THR A 107 -16.14 6.60 -0.25
CA THR A 107 -15.96 5.35 -0.97
C THR A 107 -14.63 4.70 -0.58
N SER A 108 -14.65 3.80 0.41
CA SER A 108 -13.45 3.05 0.74
C SER A 108 -13.26 2.03 -0.36
N ILE A 109 -12.01 1.85 -0.80
CA ILE A 109 -11.64 0.86 -1.83
C ILE A 109 -12.13 -0.55 -1.44
N TRP A 110 -12.34 -0.78 -0.14
CA TRP A 110 -12.84 -1.98 0.50
C TRP A 110 -14.36 -2.17 0.43
N SER A 111 -15.14 -1.09 0.25
CA SER A 111 -16.60 -1.14 0.35
C SER A 111 -17.26 -1.85 -0.84
N GLN A 112 -16.76 -1.62 -2.06
CA GLN A 112 -17.35 -2.17 -3.28
C GLN A 112 -17.08 -3.68 -3.42
N PRO A 113 -15.84 -4.19 -3.30
CA PRO A 113 -15.58 -5.62 -3.47
C PRO A 113 -16.21 -6.48 -2.35
N LEU A 114 -16.26 -5.98 -1.11
CA LEU A 114 -16.89 -6.69 0.00
C LEU A 114 -18.42 -6.81 -0.14
N MET A 115 -19.09 -5.81 -0.73
CA MET A 115 -20.52 -5.91 -1.04
C MET A 115 -20.80 -6.97 -2.11
N GLU A 116 -19.96 -7.07 -3.15
CA GLU A 116 -20.09 -8.10 -4.18
C GLU A 116 -19.84 -9.51 -3.64
N MET A 117 -18.84 -9.69 -2.77
CA MET A 117 -18.58 -10.98 -2.11
C MET A 117 -19.72 -11.43 -1.18
N ASN A 118 -20.40 -10.51 -0.52
CA ASN A 118 -21.56 -10.84 0.32
C ASN A 118 -22.77 -11.26 -0.52
N ASN A 119 -23.03 -10.59 -1.64
CA ASN A 119 -24.12 -10.94 -2.56
C ASN A 119 -23.93 -12.31 -3.23
N LEU A 120 -22.70 -12.80 -3.38
CA LEU A 120 -22.40 -14.13 -3.92
C LEU A 120 -22.66 -15.28 -2.93
N LYS A 121 -22.80 -14.99 -1.63
CA LYS A 121 -23.13 -16.00 -0.60
C LYS A 121 -24.63 -16.17 -0.35
N GLU A 122 -25.47 -15.30 -0.91
CA GLU A 122 -26.93 -15.36 -0.75
C GLU A 122 -27.65 -16.04 -1.93
N LYS A 123 -26.94 -16.82 -2.75
CA LYS A 123 -27.53 -17.54 -3.90
C LYS A 123 -27.30 -19.04 -3.86
#